data_AF-A0A7C6QZX0-F1
#
_entry.id   AF-A0A7C6QZX0-F1
#
_cell.length_a   1.000
_cell.length_b   1.000
_cell.length_c   1.000
_cell.angle_alpha   90.00
_cell.angle_beta   90.00
_cell.angle_gamma   90.00
#
_symmetry.space_group_name_H-M   'P 1'
#
loop_
_entity.id
_entity.type
_entity.pdbx_description
1 polymer ?
#
loop_
_entity_poly.entity_id
_entity_poly.type
_entity_poly.pdbx_seq_one_letter_code
_entity_poly.pdbx_strand_id
1 'polypeptide(L)'
;MDRLLLDKIYKFTLSNDFTALYKAYNWRNDNWQSGFRDIFAIEKLFMQELSELYISSYAVMQIVYWGNLRNPARVKCPNIIYITNTELFNPESMYNKLCKETDGLGPTYISKIIRFANPRIAGAIDSRIVRVFGKGYSSFTKCNWLDLKAVKHRSGWYINKNQKGWPEEYFLWLDILTKIRNLLNKNGIQCPHPNAFVTSGLREKGKWTCADVEMALFAYSTRIVRSR
;
A
#
# COMPACT_ATOMS: atom_id res chain seq x y z
N MET A 1 0.54 6.92 -18.19
CA MET A 1 1.95 6.65 -17.80
C MET A 1 2.84 6.77 -19.03
N ASP A 2 3.90 7.59 -18.99
CA ASP A 2 4.79 7.77 -20.13
C ASP A 2 5.75 6.58 -20.35
N ARG A 3 6.37 6.52 -21.54
CA ARG A 3 7.26 5.43 -21.96
C ARG A 3 8.54 5.34 -21.12
N LEU A 4 9.08 6.47 -20.69
CA LEU A 4 10.33 6.52 -19.93
C LEU A 4 10.13 5.95 -18.52
N LEU A 5 9.00 6.24 -17.88
CA LEU A 5 8.62 5.65 -16.61
C LEU A 5 8.41 4.13 -16.74
N LEU A 6 7.72 3.67 -17.80
CA LEU A 6 7.55 2.24 -18.07
C LEU A 6 8.90 1.50 -18.19
N ASP A 7 9.86 2.05 -18.93
CA ASP A 7 11.19 1.47 -19.07
C ASP A 7 11.94 1.41 -17.73
N LYS A 8 11.81 2.44 -16.88
CA LYS A 8 12.39 2.43 -15.53
C LYS A 8 11.78 1.32 -14.67
N ILE A 9 10.46 1.15 -14.71
CA ILE A 9 9.74 0.11 -13.95
C ILE A 9 10.17 -1.27 -14.42
N TYR A 10 10.27 -1.48 -15.74
CA TYR A 10 10.70 -2.75 -16.31
C TYR A 10 12.13 -3.12 -15.88
N LYS A 11 13.08 -2.18 -16.06
CA LYS A 11 14.48 -2.36 -15.64
C LYS A 11 14.59 -2.61 -14.14
N PHE A 12 13.85 -1.87 -13.32
CA PHE A 12 13.82 -2.07 -11.88
C PHE A 12 13.31 -3.47 -11.53
N THR A 13 12.21 -3.90 -12.17
CA THR A 13 11.60 -5.19 -11.88
C THR A 13 12.52 -6.36 -12.22
N LEU A 14 13.22 -6.29 -13.35
CA LEU A 14 14.17 -7.32 -13.77
C LEU A 14 15.47 -7.34 -12.95
N SER A 15 15.87 -6.21 -12.39
CA SER A 15 17.14 -6.09 -11.64
C SER A 15 16.99 -6.37 -10.14
N ASN A 16 15.79 -6.66 -9.64
CA ASN A 16 15.53 -6.92 -8.23
C ASN A 16 14.82 -8.25 -8.04
N ASP A 17 15.24 -9.01 -7.03
CA ASP A 17 14.55 -10.21 -6.59
C ASP A 17 13.33 -9.82 -5.74
N PHE A 18 12.15 -9.77 -6.38
CA PHE A 18 10.90 -9.45 -5.69
C PHE A 18 10.52 -10.48 -4.63
N THR A 19 10.84 -11.76 -4.83
CA THR A 19 10.58 -12.82 -3.85
C THR A 19 11.40 -12.57 -2.58
N ALA A 20 12.69 -12.26 -2.71
CA ALA A 20 13.52 -11.89 -1.58
C ALA A 20 13.06 -10.59 -0.92
N LEU A 21 12.68 -9.58 -1.70
CA LEU A 21 12.16 -8.31 -1.18
C LEU A 21 10.87 -8.49 -0.38
N TYR A 22 9.92 -9.29 -0.88
CA TYR A 22 8.68 -9.60 -0.18
C TYR A 22 8.96 -10.34 1.14
N LYS A 23 9.85 -11.34 1.13
CA LYS A 23 10.26 -12.05 2.36
C LYS A 23 10.98 -11.14 3.35
N ALA A 24 11.65 -10.10 2.87
CA ALA A 24 12.35 -9.12 3.68
C ALA A 24 11.43 -8.01 4.23
N TYR A 25 10.13 -8.00 3.90
CA TYR A 25 9.18 -7.07 4.48
C TYR A 25 9.14 -7.24 6.00
N ASN A 26 9.26 -6.11 6.70
CA ASN A 26 9.20 -6.05 8.15
C ASN A 26 8.55 -4.73 8.59
N TRP A 27 7.43 -4.84 9.29
CA TRP A 27 6.76 -3.74 9.96
C TRP A 27 6.12 -4.24 11.25
N ARG A 28 6.69 -3.86 12.40
CA ARG A 28 6.20 -4.28 13.73
C ARG A 28 6.09 -5.80 13.83
N ASN A 29 4.88 -6.35 14.02
CA ASN A 29 4.65 -7.79 14.13
C ASN A 29 4.54 -8.50 12.78
N ASP A 30 4.48 -7.74 11.68
CA ASP A 30 4.38 -8.27 10.33
C ASP A 30 5.76 -8.52 9.74
N ASN A 31 6.09 -9.80 9.57
CA ASN A 31 7.21 -10.26 8.77
C ASN A 31 6.85 -11.62 8.15
N TRP A 32 7.66 -12.08 7.20
CA TRP A 32 7.36 -13.30 6.48
C TRP A 32 7.37 -14.55 7.38
N GLN A 33 8.29 -14.61 8.35
CA GLN A 33 8.40 -15.71 9.30
C GLN A 33 7.20 -15.81 10.25
N SER A 34 6.64 -14.66 10.66
CA SER A 34 5.41 -14.60 11.45
C SER A 34 4.14 -14.80 10.62
N GLY A 35 4.28 -14.93 9.29
CA GLY A 35 3.15 -15.02 8.37
C GLY A 35 2.35 -13.74 8.25
N PHE A 36 2.97 -12.56 8.47
CA PHE A 36 2.34 -11.24 8.44
C PHE A 36 1.09 -11.16 9.33
N ARG A 37 1.26 -11.49 10.61
CA ARG A 37 0.17 -11.70 11.59
C ARG A 37 -0.91 -10.60 11.60
N ASP A 38 -0.51 -9.33 11.67
CA ASP A 38 -1.46 -8.22 11.79
C ASP A 38 -2.12 -7.95 10.43
N ILE A 39 -1.35 -7.97 9.33
CA ILE A 39 -1.89 -7.85 7.98
C ILE A 39 -2.92 -8.95 7.70
N PHE A 40 -2.61 -10.20 8.05
CA PHE A 40 -3.50 -11.33 7.88
C PHE A 40 -4.82 -11.14 8.63
N ALA A 41 -4.76 -10.75 9.91
CA ALA A 41 -5.93 -10.53 10.74
C ALA A 41 -6.82 -9.40 10.18
N ILE A 42 -6.20 -8.30 9.75
CA ILE A 42 -6.93 -7.16 9.19
C ILE A 42 -7.53 -7.50 7.83
N GLU A 43 -6.80 -8.18 6.93
CA GLU A 43 -7.37 -8.60 5.65
C GLU A 43 -8.53 -9.60 5.82
N LYS A 44 -8.46 -10.50 6.82
CA LYS A 44 -9.59 -11.36 7.19
C LYS A 44 -10.81 -10.56 7.62
N LEU A 45 -10.61 -9.54 8.46
CA LEU A 45 -11.68 -8.64 8.89
C LEU A 45 -12.32 -7.93 7.69
N PHE A 46 -11.51 -7.31 6.83
CA PHE A 46 -12.02 -6.64 5.63
C PHE A 46 -12.74 -7.62 4.69
N MET A 47 -12.21 -8.83 4.49
CA MET A 47 -12.87 -9.84 3.65
C MET A 47 -14.28 -10.17 4.14
N GLN A 48 -14.50 -10.21 5.46
CA GLN A 48 -15.82 -10.45 6.07
C GLN A 48 -16.76 -9.25 5.94
N GLU A 49 -16.27 -8.03 6.20
CA GLU A 49 -17.13 -6.83 6.11
C GLU A 49 -17.50 -6.50 4.66
N LEU A 50 -16.60 -6.73 3.72
CA LEU A 50 -16.79 -6.42 2.32
C LEU A 50 -17.69 -7.42 1.58
N SER A 51 -17.89 -8.64 2.11
CA SER A 51 -18.93 -9.54 1.57
C SER A 51 -20.34 -8.97 1.74
N GLU A 52 -20.50 -8.11 2.75
CA GLU A 52 -21.73 -7.38 3.05
C GLU A 52 -21.67 -5.91 2.60
N LEU A 53 -20.65 -5.55 1.78
CA LEU A 53 -20.45 -4.22 1.21
C LEU A 53 -20.43 -3.08 2.24
N TYR A 54 -19.69 -3.26 3.34
CA TYR A 54 -19.41 -2.17 4.25
C TYR A 54 -17.98 -2.17 4.79
N ILE A 55 -17.59 -1.05 5.41
CA ILE A 55 -16.37 -0.92 6.22
C ILE A 55 -16.78 -0.34 7.58
N SER A 56 -16.47 -1.04 8.66
CA SER A 56 -16.79 -0.57 10.00
C SER A 56 -15.76 0.46 10.52
N SER A 57 -16.19 1.31 11.45
CA SER A 57 -15.26 2.15 12.22
C SER A 57 -14.18 1.32 12.93
N TYR A 58 -14.50 0.10 13.36
CA TYR A 58 -13.53 -0.82 13.96
C TYR A 58 -12.43 -1.19 12.96
N ALA A 59 -12.78 -1.60 11.74
CA ALA A 59 -11.82 -1.92 10.69
C ALA A 59 -10.95 -0.71 10.32
N VAL A 60 -11.54 0.49 10.21
CA VAL A 60 -10.79 1.75 10.04
C VAL A 60 -9.78 1.94 11.18
N MET A 61 -10.19 1.74 12.42
CA MET A 61 -9.31 1.91 13.58
C MET A 61 -8.20 0.85 13.63
N GLN A 62 -8.43 -0.38 13.18
CA GLN A 62 -7.37 -1.38 13.03
C GLN A 62 -6.25 -0.87 12.09
N ILE A 63 -6.61 -0.22 10.97
CA ILE A 63 -5.64 0.40 10.06
C ILE A 63 -4.91 1.58 10.71
N VAL A 64 -5.64 2.41 11.45
CA VAL A 64 -5.07 3.56 12.17
C VAL A 64 -4.00 3.10 13.16
N TYR A 65 -4.29 2.06 13.95
CA TYR A 65 -3.35 1.50 14.91
C TYR A 65 -2.20 0.77 14.25
N TRP A 66 -2.47 -0.13 13.29
CA TRP A 66 -1.45 -0.85 12.52
C TRP A 66 -0.47 0.12 11.83
N GLY A 67 -1.01 1.16 11.20
CA GLY A 67 -0.26 2.18 10.48
C GLY A 67 0.49 3.17 11.38
N ASN A 68 0.29 3.11 12.71
CA ASN A 68 0.88 4.00 13.72
C ASN A 68 0.50 5.48 13.55
N LEU A 69 -0.79 5.81 13.43
CA LEU A 69 -1.19 7.22 13.33
C LEU A 69 -0.85 7.94 14.64
N ARG A 70 -0.19 9.09 14.54
CA ARG A 70 0.31 9.82 15.72
C ARG A 70 -0.80 10.27 16.68
N ASN A 71 -1.97 10.63 16.15
CA ASN A 71 -3.11 11.04 16.96
C ASN A 71 -4.37 10.29 16.48
N PRO A 72 -4.58 9.04 16.91
CA PRO A 72 -5.75 8.24 16.54
C PRO A 72 -7.07 8.86 17.01
N ALA A 73 -7.06 9.56 18.16
CA ALA A 73 -8.26 10.13 18.77
C ALA A 73 -8.94 11.23 17.91
N ARG A 74 -8.24 11.78 16.92
CA ARG A 74 -8.81 12.77 15.99
C ARG A 74 -9.60 12.14 14.84
N VAL A 75 -9.52 10.83 14.67
CA VAL A 75 -10.20 10.13 13.57
C VAL A 75 -11.68 10.06 13.89
N LYS A 76 -12.49 10.57 12.96
CA LYS A 76 -13.95 10.46 13.01
C LYS A 76 -14.42 9.69 11.79
N CYS A 77 -15.29 8.73 12.02
CA CYS A 77 -15.84 7.83 11.02
C CYS A 77 -17.22 7.39 11.53
N PRO A 78 -18.24 7.26 10.66
CA PRO A 78 -19.49 6.62 11.06
C PRO A 78 -19.21 5.17 11.51
N ASN A 79 -20.13 4.60 12.28
CA ASN A 79 -20.01 3.21 12.73
C ASN A 79 -19.84 2.24 11.55
N ILE A 80 -20.52 2.53 10.44
CA ILE A 80 -20.52 1.77 9.20
C ILE A 80 -20.42 2.77 8.03
N ILE A 81 -19.51 2.51 7.10
CA ILE A 81 -19.42 3.11 5.77
C ILE A 81 -19.96 2.08 4.78
N TYR A 82 -21.16 2.30 4.26
CA TYR A 82 -21.71 1.45 3.19
C TYR A 82 -21.01 1.75 1.87
N ILE A 83 -20.57 0.71 1.19
CA ILE A 83 -19.91 0.81 -0.11
C ILE A 83 -20.70 0.05 -1.18
N THR A 84 -20.28 0.21 -2.41
CA THR A 84 -20.79 -0.46 -3.60
C THR A 84 -19.70 -1.32 -4.21
N ASN A 85 -20.07 -2.28 -5.06
CA ASN A 85 -19.09 -2.99 -5.88
C ASN A 85 -18.24 -2.02 -6.71
N THR A 86 -18.83 -0.93 -7.20
CA THR A 86 -18.09 0.11 -7.92
C THR A 86 -16.97 0.70 -7.07
N GLU A 87 -17.25 1.08 -5.82
CA GLU A 87 -16.21 1.57 -4.91
C GLU A 87 -15.17 0.48 -4.61
N LEU A 88 -15.60 -0.77 -4.34
CA LEU A 88 -14.69 -1.87 -4.03
C LEU A 88 -13.68 -2.19 -5.15
N PHE A 89 -14.07 -2.03 -6.41
CA PHE A 89 -13.24 -2.32 -7.58
C PHE A 89 -12.68 -1.08 -8.28
N ASN A 90 -13.00 0.13 -7.80
CA ASN A 90 -12.46 1.39 -8.29
C ASN A 90 -11.81 2.18 -7.15
N PRO A 91 -10.46 2.14 -7.03
CA PRO A 91 -9.74 2.85 -5.98
C PRO A 91 -10.01 4.35 -5.91
N GLU A 92 -10.30 5.02 -7.04
CA GLU A 92 -10.64 6.45 -7.07
C GLU A 92 -12.02 6.69 -6.44
N SER A 93 -13.01 5.88 -6.80
CA SER A 93 -14.35 5.95 -6.21
C SER A 93 -14.30 5.70 -4.69
N MET A 94 -13.58 4.65 -4.26
CA MET A 94 -13.36 4.36 -2.84
C MET A 94 -12.62 5.50 -2.13
N TYR A 95 -11.62 6.10 -2.76
CA TYR A 95 -10.89 7.23 -2.19
C TYR A 95 -11.82 8.41 -1.93
N ASN A 96 -12.64 8.79 -2.91
CA ASN A 96 -13.59 9.89 -2.79
C ASN A 96 -14.64 9.62 -1.70
N LYS A 97 -15.15 8.38 -1.62
CA LYS A 97 -16.06 7.92 -0.56
C LYS A 97 -15.44 8.07 0.82
N LEU A 98 -14.23 7.55 1.03
CA LEU A 98 -13.53 7.63 2.31
C LEU A 98 -13.19 9.07 2.69
N CYS A 99 -12.79 9.93 1.73
CA CYS A 99 -12.59 11.36 1.97
C CYS A 99 -13.85 12.07 2.45
N LYS A 100 -15.03 11.67 1.95
CA LYS A 100 -16.31 12.25 2.33
C LYS A 100 -16.79 11.78 3.70
N GLU A 101 -16.56 10.51 4.03
CA GLU A 101 -17.15 9.88 5.22
C GLU A 101 -16.20 9.82 6.42
N THR A 102 -14.94 10.18 6.26
CA THR A 102 -13.97 10.19 7.35
C THR A 102 -13.31 11.55 7.53
N ASP A 103 -13.03 11.90 8.79
CA ASP A 103 -12.23 13.06 9.17
C ASP A 103 -11.01 12.61 10.00
N GLY A 104 -9.94 13.40 9.98
CA GLY A 104 -8.69 13.10 10.68
C GLY A 104 -7.74 12.12 9.96
N LEU A 105 -8.19 11.51 8.86
CA LEU A 105 -7.40 10.67 7.96
C LEU A 105 -6.81 11.50 6.82
N GLY A 106 -5.50 11.40 6.62
CA GLY A 106 -4.83 11.96 5.44
C GLY A 106 -4.77 10.96 4.27
N PRO A 107 -4.38 11.40 3.06
CA PRO A 107 -4.29 10.56 1.86
C PRO A 107 -3.52 9.25 2.07
N THR A 108 -2.42 9.30 2.83
CA THR A 108 -1.65 8.12 3.22
C THR A 108 -2.48 7.08 3.97
N TYR A 109 -3.34 7.47 4.92
CA TYR A 109 -4.18 6.50 5.65
C TYR A 109 -5.35 6.00 4.82
N ILE A 110 -5.92 6.86 3.97
CA ILE A 110 -6.94 6.46 3.01
C ILE A 110 -6.36 5.39 2.05
N SER A 111 -5.13 5.57 1.57
CA SER A 111 -4.46 4.55 0.73
C SER A 111 -4.29 3.20 1.45
N LYS A 112 -4.05 3.22 2.77
CA LYS A 112 -3.95 2.00 3.57
C LYS A 112 -5.31 1.29 3.66
N ILE A 113 -6.38 2.03 3.93
CA ILE A 113 -7.74 1.44 3.96
C ILE A 113 -8.06 0.80 2.61
N ILE A 114 -7.80 1.50 1.49
CA ILE A 114 -8.05 0.97 0.14
C ILE A 114 -7.20 -0.28 -0.14
N ARG A 115 -5.92 -0.30 0.30
CA ARG A 115 -5.04 -1.48 0.19
C ARG A 115 -5.61 -2.71 0.89
N PHE A 116 -6.20 -2.53 2.07
CA PHE A 116 -6.81 -3.66 2.80
C PHE A 116 -8.20 -4.01 2.26
N ALA A 117 -8.93 -3.04 1.72
CA ALA A 117 -10.22 -3.31 1.12
C ALA A 117 -10.11 -4.15 -0.16
N ASN A 118 -9.09 -3.92 -0.99
CA ASN A 118 -8.86 -4.74 -2.17
C ASN A 118 -7.37 -4.91 -2.48
N PRO A 119 -6.67 -5.84 -1.80
CA PRO A 119 -5.22 -6.03 -1.96
C PRO A 119 -4.82 -6.46 -3.37
N ARG A 120 -5.77 -7.01 -4.15
CA ARG A 120 -5.54 -7.43 -5.54
C ARG A 120 -5.19 -6.27 -6.45
N ILE A 121 -5.84 -5.13 -6.27
CA ILE A 121 -5.73 -3.96 -7.15
C ILE A 121 -5.05 -2.76 -6.49
N ALA A 122 -4.98 -2.71 -5.16
CA ALA A 122 -4.44 -1.58 -4.42
C ALA A 122 -3.26 -1.95 -3.52
N GLY A 123 -2.34 -1.00 -3.36
CA GLY A 123 -1.28 -1.01 -2.36
C GLY A 123 -1.20 0.34 -1.67
N ALA A 124 -0.69 0.39 -0.44
CA ALA A 124 -0.57 1.63 0.31
C ALA A 124 0.58 2.49 -0.23
N ILE A 125 0.53 3.80 0.04
CA ILE A 125 1.66 4.70 -0.23
C ILE A 125 2.04 5.45 1.04
N ASP A 126 3.32 5.41 1.39
CA ASP A 126 3.82 6.03 2.61
C ASP A 126 5.11 6.83 2.37
N SER A 127 5.57 7.50 3.44
CA SER A 127 6.75 8.35 3.34
C SER A 127 8.04 7.60 3.06
N ARG A 128 8.17 6.30 3.35
CA ARG A 128 9.36 5.53 2.95
C ARG A 128 9.35 5.27 1.45
N ILE A 129 8.21 4.86 0.90
CA ILE A 129 8.03 4.68 -0.55
C ILE A 129 8.34 5.99 -1.28
N VAL A 130 7.73 7.11 -0.86
CA VAL A 130 7.91 8.42 -1.52
C VAL A 130 9.35 8.95 -1.39
N ARG A 131 10.13 8.56 -0.37
CA ARG A 131 11.54 8.95 -0.28
C ARG A 131 12.44 8.32 -1.35
N VAL A 132 12.06 7.17 -1.88
CA VAL A 132 12.86 6.41 -2.85
C VAL A 132 12.29 6.54 -4.26
N PHE A 133 10.97 6.39 -4.38
CA PHE A 133 10.26 6.42 -5.65
C PHE A 133 9.66 7.78 -5.99
N GLY A 134 9.51 8.69 -5.01
CA GLY A 134 9.09 10.07 -5.23
C GLY A 134 10.22 11.08 -5.07
N LYS A 135 9.87 12.33 -4.76
CA LYS A 135 10.79 13.41 -4.39
C LYS A 135 11.17 13.28 -2.91
N GLY A 136 12.33 12.67 -2.66
CA GLY A 136 12.96 12.62 -1.34
C GLY A 136 14.05 13.68 -1.14
N TYR A 137 14.85 13.52 -0.09
CA TYR A 137 16.14 14.23 -0.02
C TYR A 137 17.03 13.75 -1.17
N SER A 138 17.77 14.69 -1.77
CA SER A 138 18.43 14.60 -3.08
C SER A 138 19.48 13.49 -3.27
N SER A 139 19.82 12.72 -2.24
CA SER A 139 20.73 11.56 -2.34
C SER A 139 20.03 10.21 -2.50
N PHE A 140 18.69 10.14 -2.37
CA PHE A 140 17.92 8.88 -2.32
C PHE A 140 17.13 8.58 -3.61
N THR A 141 16.85 9.61 -4.40
CA THR A 141 15.95 9.57 -5.55
C THR A 141 16.65 9.06 -6.80
N LYS A 142 16.80 7.73 -6.90
CA LYS A 142 17.28 7.08 -8.15
C LYS A 142 16.15 6.81 -9.14
N CYS A 143 14.92 6.62 -8.64
CA CYS A 143 13.79 6.18 -9.45
C CYS A 143 13.00 7.35 -10.06
N ASN A 144 12.61 8.33 -9.23
CA ASN A 144 11.76 9.47 -9.64
C ASN A 144 10.55 9.02 -10.46
N TRP A 145 9.75 8.12 -9.87
CA TRP A 145 8.50 7.63 -10.46
C TRP A 145 7.30 8.49 -10.10
N LEU A 146 7.38 9.18 -8.97
CA LEU A 146 6.32 10.03 -8.43
C LEU A 146 6.86 11.45 -8.20
N ASP A 147 5.96 12.42 -8.30
CA ASP A 147 6.19 13.82 -7.99
C ASP A 147 5.86 14.19 -6.54
N LEU A 148 5.23 13.29 -5.78
CA LEU A 148 5.03 13.46 -4.34
C LEU A 148 6.35 13.65 -3.60
N LYS A 149 6.33 14.51 -2.59
CA LYS A 149 7.49 14.83 -1.76
C LYS A 149 7.35 14.32 -0.34
N ALA A 150 8.31 13.56 0.15
CA ALA A 150 8.42 13.23 1.57
C ALA A 150 9.28 14.28 2.27
N VAL A 151 8.80 14.82 3.39
CA VAL A 151 9.46 15.87 4.17
C VAL A 151 9.75 15.38 5.59
N LYS A 152 10.90 15.77 6.13
CA LYS A 152 11.31 15.45 7.50
C LYS A 152 10.78 16.55 8.44
N HIS A 153 10.06 16.13 9.47
CA HIS A 153 9.68 16.97 10.61
C HIS A 153 10.28 16.39 11.89
N ARG A 154 10.25 17.15 13.00
CA ARG A 154 10.75 16.72 14.32
C ARG A 154 10.26 15.34 14.74
N SER A 155 9.03 14.98 14.34
CA SER A 155 8.37 13.71 14.67
C SER A 155 8.52 12.59 13.63
N GLY A 156 9.37 12.77 12.61
CA GLY A 156 9.59 11.79 11.54
C GLY A 156 9.22 12.30 10.15
N TRP A 157 9.16 11.36 9.20
CA TRP A 157 8.88 11.66 7.79
C TRP A 157 7.39 11.58 7.48
N TYR A 158 6.89 12.55 6.74
CA TYR A 158 5.49 12.58 6.31
C TYR A 158 5.38 13.09 4.88
N ILE A 159 4.24 12.81 4.25
CA ILE A 159 3.84 13.41 2.98
C ILE A 159 2.78 14.45 3.33
N ASN A 160 2.96 15.68 2.88
CA ASN A 160 1.99 16.73 3.18
C ASN A 160 0.68 16.43 2.43
N LYS A 161 -0.44 16.37 3.16
CA LYS A 161 -1.78 16.08 2.60
C LYS A 161 -2.25 17.13 1.60
N ASN A 162 -1.70 18.34 1.64
CA ASN A 162 -2.05 19.45 0.75
C ASN A 162 -1.13 19.55 -0.48
N GLN A 163 -0.29 18.54 -0.76
CA GLN A 163 0.50 18.54 -1.99
C GLN A 163 -0.42 18.45 -3.20
N LYS A 164 -0.16 19.29 -4.21
CA LYS A 164 -0.94 19.39 -5.44
C LYS A 164 -1.09 18.05 -6.18
N GLY A 165 -0.16 17.11 -6.00
CA GLY A 165 -0.23 15.79 -6.64
C GLY A 165 -1.24 14.82 -6.04
N TRP A 166 -1.91 15.15 -4.94
CA TRP A 166 -2.98 14.30 -4.42
C TRP A 166 -4.34 14.65 -5.04
N PRO A 167 -5.17 13.64 -5.36
CA PRO A 167 -4.93 12.19 -5.24
C PRO A 167 -4.25 11.53 -6.44
N GLU A 168 -3.99 12.23 -7.53
CA GLU A 168 -3.58 11.66 -8.82
C GLU A 168 -2.29 10.83 -8.75
N GLU A 169 -1.33 11.24 -7.93
CA GLU A 169 -0.08 10.52 -7.70
C GLU A 169 -0.29 9.20 -6.94
N TYR A 170 -1.34 9.09 -6.13
CA TYR A 170 -1.73 7.79 -5.57
C TYR A 170 -2.21 6.86 -6.68
N PHE A 171 -3.02 7.35 -7.60
CA PHE A 171 -3.54 6.53 -8.69
C PHE A 171 -2.43 6.13 -9.66
N LEU A 172 -1.48 7.01 -9.93
CA LEU A 172 -0.25 6.66 -10.65
C LEU A 172 0.54 5.56 -9.92
N TRP A 173 0.65 5.63 -8.59
CA TRP A 173 1.26 4.57 -7.80
C TRP A 173 0.55 3.22 -7.97
N LEU A 174 -0.77 3.18 -7.97
CA LEU A 174 -1.54 1.95 -8.21
C LEU A 174 -1.31 1.39 -9.62
N ASP A 175 -1.19 2.24 -10.63
CA ASP A 175 -0.83 1.82 -11.98
C ASP A 175 0.57 1.20 -12.02
N ILE A 176 1.54 1.79 -11.32
CA ILE A 176 2.91 1.24 -11.21
C ILE A 176 2.87 -0.16 -10.58
N LEU A 177 2.17 -0.32 -9.45
CA LEU A 177 2.01 -1.60 -8.77
C LEU A 177 1.38 -2.65 -9.71
N THR A 178 0.34 -2.24 -10.44
CA THR A 178 -0.35 -3.10 -11.42
C THR A 178 0.60 -3.55 -12.53
N LYS A 179 1.44 -2.66 -13.06
CA LYS A 179 2.42 -3.00 -14.10
C LYS A 179 3.46 -4.00 -13.59
N ILE A 180 4.03 -3.77 -12.41
CA ILE A 180 5.01 -4.68 -11.80
C ILE A 180 4.38 -6.05 -11.53
N ARG A 181 3.20 -6.06 -10.89
CA ARG A 181 2.42 -7.28 -10.62
C ARG A 181 2.20 -8.11 -11.89
N ASN A 182 1.75 -7.46 -12.97
CA ASN A 182 1.48 -8.13 -14.23
C ASN A 182 2.77 -8.69 -14.85
N LEU A 183 3.89 -7.96 -14.75
CA LEU A 183 5.18 -8.42 -15.26
C LEU A 183 5.69 -9.65 -14.49
N LEU A 184 5.63 -9.62 -13.16
CA LEU A 184 6.02 -10.75 -12.31
C LEU A 184 5.18 -12.00 -12.61
N ASN A 185 3.86 -11.83 -12.67
CA ASN A 185 2.94 -12.93 -12.96
C ASN A 185 3.11 -13.48 -14.39
N LYS A 186 3.31 -12.60 -15.39
CA LYS A 186 3.56 -13.01 -16.78
C LYS A 186 4.85 -13.80 -16.94
N ASN A 187 5.89 -13.44 -16.18
CA ASN A 187 7.17 -14.12 -16.19
C ASN A 187 7.20 -15.36 -15.26
N GLY A 188 6.06 -15.76 -14.69
CA GLY A 188 5.97 -16.95 -13.85
C GLY A 188 6.66 -16.85 -12.49
N ILE A 189 7.07 -15.65 -12.06
CA ILE A 189 7.73 -15.43 -10.76
C ILE A 189 6.71 -15.66 -9.66
N GLN A 190 6.91 -16.72 -8.87
CA GLN A 190 5.96 -17.12 -7.83
C GLN A 190 6.10 -16.23 -6.59
N CYS A 191 4.99 -15.61 -6.16
CA CYS A 191 4.95 -14.91 -4.87
C CYS A 191 5.01 -15.92 -3.72
N PRO A 192 5.93 -15.78 -2.75
CA PRO A 192 6.11 -16.76 -1.68
C PRO A 192 5.15 -16.50 -0.51
N HIS A 193 3.84 -16.51 -0.75
CA HIS A 193 2.85 -16.24 0.30
C HIS A 193 2.97 -17.24 1.46
N PRO A 194 2.79 -16.81 2.72
CA PRO A 194 2.57 -17.73 3.83
C PRO A 194 1.33 -18.58 3.58
N ASN A 195 1.38 -19.87 3.94
CA ASN A 195 0.29 -20.82 3.70
C ASN A 195 -1.07 -20.34 4.25
N ALA A 196 -1.07 -19.64 5.40
CA ALA A 196 -2.28 -19.12 6.03
C ALA A 196 -3.10 -18.21 5.10
N PHE A 197 -2.46 -17.36 4.28
CA PHE A 197 -3.16 -16.50 3.32
C PHE A 197 -3.83 -17.32 2.22
N VAL A 198 -3.15 -18.36 1.74
CA VAL A 198 -3.64 -19.23 0.66
C VAL A 198 -4.81 -20.08 1.14
N THR A 199 -4.67 -20.76 2.28
CA THR A 199 -5.74 -21.61 2.85
C THR A 199 -6.96 -20.79 3.25
N SER A 200 -6.78 -19.51 3.55
CA SER A 200 -7.83 -18.57 3.93
C SER A 200 -8.57 -17.92 2.76
N GLY A 201 -8.14 -18.15 1.52
CA GLY A 201 -8.69 -17.50 0.32
C GLY A 201 -8.26 -16.03 0.13
N LEU A 202 -7.37 -15.50 0.97
CA LEU A 202 -6.89 -14.11 0.86
C LEU A 202 -5.90 -13.92 -0.29
N ARG A 203 -5.23 -15.00 -0.71
CA ARG A 203 -4.28 -15.00 -1.84
C ARG A 203 -4.45 -16.25 -2.68
N GLU A 204 -4.22 -16.12 -3.98
CA GLU A 204 -4.01 -17.25 -4.89
C GLU A 204 -2.53 -17.66 -4.83
N LYS A 205 -2.27 -18.97 -4.69
CA LYS A 205 -0.92 -19.51 -4.52
C LYS A 205 0.00 -19.04 -5.66
N GLY A 206 1.08 -18.37 -5.30
CA GLY A 206 2.12 -17.96 -6.25
C GLY A 206 1.80 -16.73 -7.09
N LYS A 207 0.60 -16.14 -6.98
CA LYS A 207 0.22 -14.96 -7.76
C LYS A 207 0.50 -13.66 -7.01
N TRP A 208 1.22 -12.75 -7.62
CA TRP A 208 1.40 -11.40 -7.06
C TRP A 208 0.09 -10.61 -7.10
N THR A 209 -0.20 -9.92 -6.00
CA THR A 209 -1.20 -8.85 -5.90
C THR A 209 -0.53 -7.48 -5.82
N CYS A 210 -1.28 -6.38 -5.98
CA CYS A 210 -0.72 -5.03 -5.82
C CYS A 210 -0.19 -4.80 -4.40
N ALA A 211 -0.88 -5.31 -3.38
CA ALA A 211 -0.42 -5.26 -2.00
C ALA A 211 0.90 -6.02 -1.78
N ASP A 212 1.09 -7.18 -2.42
CA ASP A 212 2.34 -7.94 -2.28
C ASP A 212 3.53 -7.19 -2.94
N VAL A 213 3.28 -6.58 -4.09
CA VAL A 213 4.27 -5.72 -4.77
C VAL A 213 4.61 -4.51 -3.90
N GLU A 214 3.61 -3.87 -3.31
CA GLU A 214 3.82 -2.74 -2.39
C GLU A 214 4.69 -3.14 -1.20
N MET A 215 4.43 -4.29 -0.57
CA MET A 215 5.26 -4.81 0.52
C MET A 215 6.72 -5.03 0.08
N ALA A 216 6.95 -5.60 -1.12
CA ALA A 216 8.30 -5.75 -1.65
C ALA A 216 9.00 -4.40 -1.89
N LEU A 217 8.30 -3.42 -2.45
CA LEU A 217 8.83 -2.07 -2.67
C LEU A 217 9.06 -1.30 -1.36
N PHE A 218 8.23 -1.53 -0.34
CA PHE A 218 8.44 -1.00 1.01
C PHE A 218 9.71 -1.59 1.64
N ALA A 219 9.94 -2.90 1.51
CA ALA A 219 11.16 -3.54 2.00
C ALA A 219 12.41 -2.99 1.30
N TYR A 220 12.35 -2.85 -0.03
CA TYR A 220 13.40 -2.20 -0.81
C TYR A 220 13.68 -0.78 -0.29
N SER A 221 12.61 0.01 -0.13
CA SER A 221 12.70 1.39 0.34
C SER A 221 13.32 1.47 1.73
N THR A 222 12.92 0.57 2.63
CA THR A 222 13.47 0.47 3.99
C THR A 222 14.96 0.17 3.98
N ARG A 223 15.42 -0.74 3.12
CA ARG A 223 16.85 -1.05 2.96
C ARG A 223 17.64 0.18 2.48
N ILE A 224 17.17 0.88 1.45
CA ILE A 224 17.82 2.09 0.93
C ILE A 224 17.85 3.22 1.96
N VAL A 225 16.79 3.35 2.75
CA VAL A 225 16.68 4.36 3.79
C VAL A 225 17.57 4.08 5.01
N ARG A 226 17.82 2.80 5.33
CA ARG A 226 18.61 2.34 6.49
C ARG A 226 20.09 2.08 6.21
N SER A 227 20.50 1.89 4.96
CA SER A 227 21.91 1.64 4.61
C SER A 227 22.82 2.87 4.76
N ARG A 228 22.37 3.86 5.53
CA ARG A 228 23.00 5.14 5.86
C ARG A 228 22.48 5.61 7.21
#